data_AF-A0A923X619-F1
#
_entry.id   AF-A0A923X619-F1
#
_cell.length_a   1.000
_cell.length_b   1.000
_cell.length_c   1.000
_cell.angle_alpha   90.00
_cell.angle_beta   90.00
_cell.angle_gamma   90.00
#
_symmetry.space_group_name_H-M   'P 1'
#
loop_
_entity.id
_entity.type
_entity.pdbx_description
1 polymer ?
#
loop_
_entity_poly.entity_id
_entity_poly.type
_entity_poly.pdbx_seq_one_letter_code
_entity_poly.pdbx_strand_id
1 'polypeptide(L)'
;MHVALLARKRARSCAPSATKPRPHAERTSWQCSWGERRSGGPSSSSRVAAQCRPTRRKARVPPRLRRRSFPVTPQSPDRPSLRYSDGTSTSRTRPVIVGGAGMKIGIIGAGNIGSALVRQFTRAGHEVSVANSRGPETLEALADETRAIPKLVEHVAAGQDLVIVTIPLRAVTDLPDGIFDELDEAAPIVDTGNYYPQRDGKIVTVETELTESEWVARQIGRPVLKAFNNIYAAHLQDGGLPAGDPKRIALPVAGDDVAQKQLLFDLLDQIGFDSVDAGPLAESWRQQPATPAYGSDLDVAGLTRALADASSERVPEFIG
;
A
#
# COMPACT_ATOMS: atom_id res chain seq x y z
N MET A 1 42.30 -12.53 51.98
CA MET A 1 41.41 -12.93 53.09
C MET A 1 40.01 -13.18 52.52
N HIS A 2 39.48 -14.41 52.74
CA HIS A 2 38.07 -14.86 52.81
C HIS A 2 37.05 -14.30 51.79
N VAL A 3 36.58 -15.07 50.79
CA VAL A 3 35.62 -16.21 50.80
C VAL A 3 34.23 -15.86 51.36
N ALA A 4 33.20 -15.86 50.50
CA ALA A 4 31.87 -16.41 50.80
C ALA A 4 31.05 -16.74 49.52
N LEU A 5 30.68 -18.02 49.40
CA LEU A 5 29.73 -18.64 48.47
C LEU A 5 28.26 -18.38 48.87
N LEU A 6 27.32 -18.51 47.91
CA LEU A 6 26.01 -19.24 47.94
C LEU A 6 25.17 -18.76 46.74
N ALA A 7 25.02 -19.48 45.62
CA ALA A 7 24.32 -20.74 45.31
C ALA A 7 22.78 -20.66 45.20
N ARG A 8 22.28 -21.23 44.07
CA ARG A 8 20.92 -21.73 43.73
C ARG A 8 19.96 -20.68 43.14
N LYS A 9 19.20 -20.94 42.06
CA LYS A 9 18.62 -22.17 41.51
C LYS A 9 18.25 -21.95 40.02
N ARG A 10 18.55 -22.92 39.15
CA ARG A 10 18.02 -23.00 37.78
C ARG A 10 16.51 -23.28 37.83
N ALA A 11 15.71 -22.57 37.03
CA ALA A 11 14.38 -23.00 36.62
C ALA A 11 14.40 -23.26 35.11
N ARG A 12 14.24 -24.53 34.73
CA ARG A 12 13.89 -24.96 33.38
C ARG A 12 12.37 -24.82 33.23
N SER A 13 11.91 -24.30 32.09
CA SER A 13 10.57 -24.59 31.55
C SER A 13 10.68 -24.55 30.02
N CYS A 14 10.92 -25.72 29.42
CA CYS A 14 9.91 -26.49 28.68
C CYS A 14 9.25 -25.67 27.55
N ALA A 15 9.88 -25.72 26.39
CA ALA A 15 9.22 -25.52 25.11
C ALA A 15 8.24 -26.69 24.86
N PRO A 16 7.00 -26.45 24.41
CA PRO A 16 6.17 -27.51 23.85
C PRO A 16 6.52 -27.73 22.36
N SER A 17 6.81 -28.98 22.06
CA SER A 17 6.98 -29.55 20.73
C SER A 17 5.76 -29.34 19.82
N ALA A 18 6.03 -29.28 18.52
CA ALA A 18 5.07 -29.21 17.44
C ALA A 18 4.01 -30.33 17.49
N THR A 19 2.73 -29.94 17.39
CA THR A 19 1.64 -30.80 16.91
C THR A 19 0.67 -29.96 16.07
N LYS A 20 0.49 -30.32 14.79
CA LYS A 20 -0.66 -29.95 13.93
C LYS A 20 -1.68 -31.11 13.97
N PRO A 21 -2.93 -30.94 13.47
CA PRO A 21 -3.95 -29.97 13.87
C PRO A 21 -5.30 -30.69 14.22
N ARG A 22 -6.26 -30.01 14.84
CA ARG A 22 -7.69 -30.46 14.86
C ARG A 22 -8.66 -29.30 14.60
N PRO A 23 -9.76 -29.56 13.86
CA PRO A 23 -10.70 -28.54 13.43
C PRO A 23 -11.77 -28.26 14.51
N HIS A 24 -12.31 -27.05 14.51
CA HIS A 24 -13.31 -26.48 15.44
C HIS A 24 -12.76 -25.98 16.79
N ALA A 25 -12.26 -24.73 16.79
CA ALA A 25 -12.10 -23.96 18.01
C ALA A 25 -13.36 -23.10 18.25
N GLU A 26 -14.06 -23.39 19.36
CA GLU A 26 -15.13 -22.57 19.93
C GLU A 26 -14.56 -21.21 20.39
N ARG A 27 -15.21 -20.09 20.03
CA ARG A 27 -14.81 -18.76 20.52
C ARG A 27 -15.34 -18.54 21.95
N THR A 28 -14.45 -18.46 22.92
CA THR A 28 -14.73 -17.95 24.27
C THR A 28 -14.52 -16.43 24.30
N SER A 29 -15.55 -15.67 24.67
CA SER A 29 -15.45 -14.22 24.91
C SER A 29 -15.49 -13.91 26.41
N TRP A 30 -14.71 -12.93 26.85
CA TRP A 30 -14.64 -12.44 28.23
C TRP A 30 -15.35 -11.10 28.36
N GLN A 31 -16.12 -10.91 29.42
CA GLN A 31 -16.63 -9.59 29.84
C GLN A 31 -15.93 -9.21 31.15
N CYS A 32 -15.41 -7.98 31.21
CA CYS A 32 -14.81 -7.41 32.42
C CYS A 32 -15.52 -6.09 32.73
N SER A 33 -15.83 -5.85 34.02
CA SER A 33 -16.43 -4.60 34.51
C SER A 33 -15.46 -3.87 35.44
N TRP A 34 -15.46 -2.54 35.38
CA TRP A 34 -14.57 -1.69 36.17
C TRP A 34 -15.34 -1.02 37.31
N GLY A 35 -14.78 -1.04 38.52
CA GLY A 35 -15.29 -0.29 39.66
C GLY A 35 -14.26 0.70 40.18
N GLU A 36 -14.67 1.93 40.47
CA GLU A 36 -13.83 2.93 41.13
C GLU A 36 -13.98 2.83 42.65
N ARG A 37 -12.86 2.85 43.37
CA ARG A 37 -12.85 2.99 44.83
C ARG A 37 -12.28 4.37 45.17
N ARG A 38 -13.07 5.24 45.80
CA ARG A 38 -12.59 6.54 46.30
C ARG A 38 -11.89 6.35 47.64
N SER A 39 -10.61 6.70 47.71
CA SER A 39 -9.87 6.96 48.96
C SER A 39 -9.48 8.43 48.99
N GLY A 40 -9.79 9.12 50.10
CA GLY A 40 -9.54 10.55 50.26
C GLY A 40 -8.04 10.91 50.34
N GLY A 41 -7.69 12.04 49.73
CA GLY A 41 -6.35 12.63 49.70
C GLY A 41 -5.95 13.07 48.28
N PRO A 42 -5.36 14.26 48.08
CA PRO A 42 -5.17 14.80 46.74
C PRO A 42 -4.02 14.07 46.01
N SER A 43 -4.26 13.78 44.72
CA SER A 43 -3.36 13.23 43.70
C SER A 43 -2.88 11.77 43.86
N SER A 44 -3.69 10.82 43.39
CA SER A 44 -3.31 9.75 42.45
C SER A 44 -4.45 8.72 42.34
N SER A 45 -4.91 8.42 41.12
CA SER A 45 -5.85 7.32 40.88
C SER A 45 -5.10 6.19 40.16
N SER A 46 -5.04 5.02 40.78
CA SER A 46 -4.51 3.80 40.17
C SER A 46 -5.67 2.82 39.92
N ARG A 47 -5.80 2.33 38.68
CA ARG A 47 -6.79 1.32 38.31
C ARG A 47 -6.23 -0.06 38.64
N VAL A 48 -6.92 -0.83 39.50
CA VAL A 48 -6.61 -2.24 39.75
C VAL A 48 -7.78 -3.08 39.21
N ALA A 49 -7.46 -4.12 38.42
CA ALA A 49 -8.45 -4.99 37.80
C ALA A 49 -9.15 -5.88 38.84
N ALA A 50 -10.49 -5.88 38.86
CA ALA A 50 -11.29 -6.79 39.68
C ALA A 50 -12.06 -7.77 38.78
N GLN A 51 -11.52 -9.00 38.69
CA GLN A 51 -12.15 -10.28 38.29
C GLN A 51 -12.93 -10.33 36.95
N CYS A 52 -12.45 -11.15 36.01
CA CYS A 52 -13.20 -11.55 34.81
C CYS A 52 -13.77 -12.97 34.97
N ARG A 53 -15.01 -13.20 34.49
CA ARG A 53 -15.66 -14.53 34.47
C ARG A 53 -16.02 -14.96 33.04
N PRO A 54 -15.87 -16.24 32.69
CA PRO A 54 -16.25 -16.76 31.39
C PRO A 54 -17.77 -16.91 31.28
N THR A 55 -18.35 -16.51 30.14
CA THR A 55 -19.74 -16.80 29.80
C THR A 55 -19.80 -17.75 28.60
N ARG A 56 -20.57 -18.85 28.72
CA ARG A 56 -20.83 -19.80 27.62
C ARG A 56 -22.15 -19.42 26.93
N ARG A 57 -22.09 -18.99 25.67
CA ARG A 57 -23.27 -18.96 24.79
C ARG A 57 -23.22 -20.14 23.83
N LYS A 58 -24.26 -21.00 23.85
CA LYS A 58 -24.43 -22.07 22.86
C LYS A 58 -24.82 -21.46 21.51
N ALA A 59 -24.04 -21.73 20.47
CA ALA A 59 -24.38 -21.36 19.10
C ALA A 59 -25.57 -22.19 18.61
N ARG A 60 -26.64 -21.53 18.14
CA ARG A 60 -27.77 -22.17 17.45
C ARG A 60 -27.39 -22.38 15.98
N VAL A 61 -27.50 -23.61 15.50
CA VAL A 61 -27.32 -24.00 14.09
C VAL A 61 -28.57 -23.58 13.29
N PRO A 62 -28.45 -22.88 12.15
CA PRO A 62 -29.60 -22.59 11.30
C PRO A 62 -30.00 -23.83 10.46
N PRO A 63 -31.30 -24.02 10.16
CA PRO A 63 -31.74 -25.15 9.34
C PRO A 63 -31.37 -24.98 7.86
N ARG A 64 -31.06 -26.11 7.21
CA ARG A 64 -30.65 -26.21 5.80
C ARG A 64 -31.73 -25.67 4.85
N LEU A 65 -31.37 -24.70 4.01
CA LEU A 65 -32.19 -24.26 2.87
C LEU A 65 -32.21 -25.37 1.81
N ARG A 66 -33.41 -25.86 1.49
CA ARG A 66 -33.66 -26.79 0.37
C ARG A 66 -33.43 -26.04 -0.95
N ARG A 67 -32.63 -26.65 -1.83
CA ARG A 67 -32.46 -26.22 -3.23
C ARG A 67 -33.81 -26.26 -3.92
N ARG A 68 -34.30 -25.10 -4.40
CA ARG A 68 -35.36 -25.02 -5.40
C ARG A 68 -34.70 -24.94 -6.78
N SER A 69 -35.05 -25.89 -7.64
CA SER A 69 -34.73 -25.92 -9.05
C SER A 69 -35.51 -24.81 -9.77
N PHE A 70 -34.81 -23.99 -10.55
CA PHE A 70 -35.43 -23.06 -11.48
C PHE A 70 -35.61 -23.75 -12.84
N PRO A 71 -36.77 -23.62 -13.51
CA PRO A 71 -36.94 -24.10 -14.87
C PRO A 71 -36.24 -23.17 -15.87
N VAL A 72 -35.56 -23.80 -16.83
CA VAL A 72 -34.92 -23.17 -18.00
C VAL A 72 -36.01 -22.72 -18.97
N THR A 73 -36.03 -21.45 -19.34
CA THR A 73 -36.84 -20.93 -20.45
C THR A 73 -36.08 -20.97 -21.78
N PRO A 74 -36.75 -21.25 -22.92
CA PRO A 74 -36.09 -21.42 -24.22
C PRO A 74 -35.82 -20.09 -24.93
N GLN A 75 -34.75 -20.10 -25.74
CA GLN A 75 -34.35 -19.05 -26.68
C GLN A 75 -35.30 -18.93 -27.88
N SER A 76 -35.38 -17.73 -28.45
CA SER A 76 -35.87 -17.48 -29.81
C SER A 76 -35.46 -16.07 -30.29
N PRO A 77 -35.45 -15.79 -31.62
CA PRO A 77 -34.19 -15.51 -32.32
C PRO A 77 -34.16 -14.16 -33.07
N ASP A 78 -32.98 -13.92 -33.66
CA ASP A 78 -32.69 -13.06 -34.83
C ASP A 78 -32.93 -11.55 -34.78
N ARG A 79 -31.83 -10.79 -34.96
CA ARG A 79 -31.74 -9.63 -35.87
C ARG A 79 -30.27 -9.17 -36.07
N PRO A 80 -29.94 -8.43 -37.14
CA PRO A 80 -29.02 -8.90 -38.16
C PRO A 80 -27.65 -8.21 -38.14
N SER A 81 -26.69 -8.90 -38.75
CA SER A 81 -25.33 -8.46 -39.03
C SER A 81 -25.28 -7.22 -39.93
N LEU A 82 -24.73 -6.12 -39.41
CA LEU A 82 -24.21 -5.03 -40.23
C LEU A 82 -22.76 -5.34 -40.61
N ARG A 83 -22.58 -5.59 -41.91
CA ARG A 83 -21.29 -5.64 -42.59
C ARG A 83 -20.72 -4.23 -42.63
N TYR A 84 -19.47 -4.07 -42.24
CA TYR A 84 -18.62 -3.01 -42.75
C TYR A 84 -17.29 -3.64 -43.17
N SER A 85 -16.97 -3.52 -44.45
CA SER A 85 -15.76 -4.02 -45.09
C SER A 85 -14.80 -2.86 -45.37
N ASP A 86 -13.54 -3.16 -45.05
CA ASP A 86 -12.28 -2.70 -45.62
C ASP A 86 -11.80 -1.25 -45.44
N GLY A 87 -10.55 -1.13 -44.98
CA GLY A 87 -9.75 0.07 -45.13
C GLY A 87 -8.53 0.17 -44.21
N THR A 88 -7.41 -0.40 -44.66
CA THR A 88 -6.02 -0.02 -44.33
C THR A 88 -5.43 -0.43 -42.97
N SER A 89 -4.77 -1.58 -43.04
CA SER A 89 -3.64 -2.04 -42.25
C SER A 89 -2.53 -0.99 -42.11
N THR A 90 -2.29 -0.53 -40.88
CA THR A 90 -0.95 -0.21 -40.40
C THR A 90 -0.70 -1.02 -39.14
N SER A 91 0.33 -1.86 -39.20
CA SER A 91 0.80 -2.72 -38.13
C SER A 91 1.23 -1.88 -36.92
N ARG A 92 0.30 -1.60 -36.00
CA ARG A 92 0.65 -1.33 -34.61
C ARG A 92 0.76 -2.67 -33.92
N THR A 93 1.99 -3.07 -33.65
CA THR A 93 2.28 -4.16 -32.73
C THR A 93 1.63 -3.76 -31.39
N ARG A 94 0.46 -4.32 -31.11
CA ARG A 94 -0.12 -4.29 -29.77
C ARG A 94 0.89 -4.98 -28.85
N PRO A 95 1.26 -4.40 -27.70
CA PRO A 95 2.04 -5.14 -26.74
C PRO A 95 1.24 -6.40 -26.40
N VAL A 96 1.90 -7.54 -26.59
CA VAL A 96 1.36 -8.84 -26.22
C VAL A 96 1.25 -8.82 -24.70
N ILE A 97 0.04 -8.67 -24.16
CA ILE A 97 -0.21 -9.02 -22.77
C ILE A 97 -0.15 -10.55 -22.72
N VAL A 98 1.06 -11.05 -22.45
CA VAL A 98 1.25 -12.43 -22.01
C VAL A 98 0.65 -12.51 -20.62
N GLY A 99 -0.50 -13.16 -20.50
CA GLY A 99 -0.97 -13.61 -19.19
C GLY A 99 0.10 -14.54 -18.59
N GLY A 100 0.61 -14.19 -17.40
CA GLY A 100 1.34 -15.13 -16.55
C GLY A 100 2.86 -14.95 -16.38
N ALA A 101 3.42 -13.75 -16.51
CA ALA A 101 4.77 -13.47 -16.01
C ALA A 101 4.73 -12.28 -15.03
N GLY A 102 5.11 -12.51 -13.77
CA GLY A 102 5.23 -11.43 -12.79
C GLY A 102 6.34 -10.46 -13.18
N MET A 103 6.06 -9.16 -13.09
CA MET A 103 7.03 -8.09 -13.30
C MET A 103 8.11 -8.03 -12.22
N LYS A 104 9.24 -7.40 -12.54
CA LYS A 104 10.29 -7.02 -11.59
C LYS A 104 10.06 -5.61 -11.08
N ILE A 105 9.83 -5.46 -9.78
CA ILE A 105 9.51 -4.18 -9.14
C ILE A 105 10.59 -3.84 -8.11
N GLY A 106 11.28 -2.72 -8.29
CA GLY A 106 12.21 -2.16 -7.31
C GLY A 106 11.50 -1.22 -6.35
N ILE A 107 11.73 -1.33 -5.05
CA ILE A 107 11.16 -0.43 -4.04
C ILE A 107 12.29 0.20 -3.22
N ILE A 108 12.42 1.53 -3.32
CA ILE A 108 13.34 2.34 -2.54
C ILE A 108 12.58 2.90 -1.33
N GLY A 109 12.86 2.33 -0.16
CA GLY A 109 12.22 2.67 1.11
C GLY A 109 11.37 1.53 1.65
N ALA A 110 11.65 1.13 2.89
CA ALA A 110 10.90 0.07 3.60
C ALA A 110 10.15 0.64 4.82
N GLY A 111 9.57 1.83 4.66
CA GLY A 111 8.66 2.42 5.65
C GLY A 111 7.29 1.72 5.63
N ASN A 112 6.28 2.39 6.20
CA ASN A 112 4.91 1.85 6.25
C ASN A 112 4.35 1.56 4.84
N ILE A 113 4.43 2.54 3.93
CA ILE A 113 3.94 2.40 2.55
C ILE A 113 4.77 1.38 1.79
N GLY A 114 6.11 1.53 1.77
CA GLY A 114 6.99 0.58 1.08
C GLY A 114 6.82 -0.86 1.51
N SER A 115 6.71 -1.14 2.81
CA SER A 115 6.49 -2.52 3.29
C SER A 115 5.10 -3.05 2.90
N ALA A 116 4.08 -2.20 2.85
CA ALA A 116 2.75 -2.59 2.36
C ALA A 116 2.79 -2.92 0.86
N LEU A 117 3.48 -2.11 0.05
CA LEU A 117 3.67 -2.35 -1.39
C LEU A 117 4.45 -3.65 -1.64
N VAL A 118 5.52 -3.90 -0.87
CA VAL A 118 6.26 -5.18 -0.94
C VAL A 118 5.31 -6.35 -0.74
N ARG A 119 4.48 -6.33 0.31
CA ARG A 119 3.50 -7.39 0.57
C ARG A 119 2.47 -7.51 -0.54
N GLN A 120 1.95 -6.41 -1.06
CA GLN A 120 0.93 -6.45 -2.10
C GLN A 120 1.47 -7.03 -3.41
N PHE A 121 2.59 -6.51 -3.90
CA PHE A 121 3.12 -6.95 -5.19
C PHE A 121 3.69 -8.37 -5.14
N THR A 122 4.32 -8.79 -4.03
CA THR A 122 4.72 -10.19 -3.87
C THR A 122 3.53 -11.15 -3.81
N ARG A 123 2.42 -10.75 -3.16
CA ARG A 123 1.16 -11.52 -3.13
C ARG A 123 0.49 -11.61 -4.50
N ALA A 124 0.59 -10.55 -5.31
CA ALA A 124 0.13 -10.54 -6.70
C ALA A 124 1.01 -11.35 -7.65
N GLY A 125 2.18 -11.84 -7.18
CA GLY A 125 3.06 -12.73 -7.94
C GLY A 125 4.22 -12.05 -8.67
N HIS A 126 4.50 -10.79 -8.35
CA HIS A 126 5.65 -10.05 -8.89
C HIS A 126 6.94 -10.39 -8.15
N GLU A 127 8.08 -10.25 -8.83
CA GLU A 127 9.41 -10.30 -8.24
C GLU A 127 9.73 -8.91 -7.67
N VAL A 128 9.83 -8.80 -6.34
CA VAL A 128 10.04 -7.51 -5.68
C VAL A 128 11.45 -7.43 -5.11
N SER A 129 12.22 -6.45 -5.55
CA SER A 129 13.46 -6.02 -4.89
C SER A 129 13.18 -4.85 -3.96
N VAL A 130 13.75 -4.84 -2.76
CA VAL A 130 13.55 -3.76 -1.78
C VAL A 130 14.86 -3.30 -1.17
N ALA A 131 15.02 -1.98 -1.02
CA ALA A 131 16.16 -1.37 -0.35
C ALA A 131 15.71 -0.32 0.66
N ASN A 132 16.57 -0.03 1.64
CA ASN A 132 16.43 1.10 2.55
C ASN A 132 17.82 1.67 2.86
N SER A 133 17.88 2.81 3.55
CA SER A 133 19.14 3.49 3.89
C SER A 133 19.98 2.80 4.98
N ARG A 134 19.47 1.74 5.61
CA ARG A 134 20.11 1.04 6.72
C ARG A 134 20.77 -0.28 6.31
N GLY A 135 20.69 -0.65 5.03
CA GLY A 135 21.26 -1.88 4.51
C GLY A 135 20.29 -3.06 4.45
N PRO A 136 20.55 -4.02 3.53
CA PRO A 136 19.67 -5.17 3.27
C PRO A 136 19.48 -6.10 4.47
N GLU A 137 20.43 -6.18 5.38
CA GLU A 137 20.35 -6.96 6.63
C GLU A 137 19.19 -6.50 7.53
N THR A 138 18.78 -5.24 7.44
CA THR A 138 17.64 -4.73 8.20
C THR A 138 16.29 -5.14 7.62
N LEU A 139 16.28 -5.79 6.46
CA LEU A 139 15.09 -6.21 5.73
C LEU A 139 14.82 -7.71 5.81
N GLU A 140 15.64 -8.48 6.55
CA GLU A 140 15.52 -9.94 6.68
C GLU A 140 14.10 -10.39 7.06
N ALA A 141 13.49 -9.77 8.08
CA ALA A 141 12.14 -10.14 8.50
C ALA A 141 11.07 -9.90 7.41
N LEU A 142 11.20 -8.82 6.64
CA LEU A 142 10.29 -8.52 5.53
C LEU A 142 10.51 -9.49 4.36
N ALA A 143 11.77 -9.82 4.07
CA ALA A 143 12.13 -10.80 3.05
C ALA A 143 11.65 -12.21 3.39
N ASP A 144 11.82 -12.65 4.63
CA ASP A 144 11.33 -13.95 5.10
C ASP A 144 9.80 -14.06 4.99
N GLU A 145 9.09 -12.98 5.29
CA GLU A 145 7.64 -12.91 5.18
C GLU A 145 7.16 -12.97 3.72
N THR A 146 7.80 -12.20 2.84
CA THR A 146 7.25 -11.86 1.51
C THR A 146 7.96 -12.53 0.34
N ARG A 147 9.16 -13.09 0.58
CA ARG A 147 10.13 -13.52 -0.44
C ARG A 147 10.62 -12.39 -1.35
N ALA A 148 10.48 -11.13 -0.92
CA ALA A 148 11.16 -10.02 -1.57
C ALA A 148 12.68 -10.15 -1.44
N ILE A 149 13.42 -9.54 -2.36
CA ILE A 149 14.87 -9.60 -2.45
C ILE A 149 15.45 -8.31 -1.85
N PRO A 150 16.06 -8.34 -0.65
CA PRO A 150 16.79 -7.20 -0.12
C PRO A 150 17.97 -6.87 -1.03
N LYS A 151 18.13 -5.60 -1.36
CA LYS A 151 19.29 -5.09 -2.09
C LYS A 151 19.89 -3.88 -1.38
N LEU A 152 21.16 -3.63 -1.68
CA LEU A 152 21.76 -2.33 -1.50
C LEU A 152 21.02 -1.29 -2.38
N VAL A 153 20.90 -0.06 -1.89
CA VAL A 153 20.08 0.97 -2.54
C VAL A 153 20.57 1.29 -3.96
N GLU A 154 21.87 1.23 -4.18
CA GLU A 154 22.56 1.45 -5.46
C GLU A 154 22.12 0.46 -6.54
N HIS A 155 21.66 -0.74 -6.17
CA HIS A 155 21.35 -1.83 -7.11
C HIS A 155 19.86 -2.17 -7.21
N VAL A 156 19.01 -1.48 -6.46
CA VAL A 156 17.58 -1.85 -6.36
C VAL A 156 16.79 -1.51 -7.62
N ALA A 157 17.20 -0.47 -8.35
CA ALA A 157 16.54 -0.01 -9.58
C ALA A 157 17.04 -0.72 -10.84
N ALA A 158 18.23 -1.30 -10.81
CA ALA A 158 18.83 -1.95 -11.98
C ALA A 158 17.96 -3.11 -12.51
N GLY A 159 17.66 -3.05 -13.82
CA GLY A 159 16.94 -4.09 -14.56
C GLY A 159 15.51 -4.38 -14.04
N GLN A 160 14.88 -3.41 -13.39
CA GLN A 160 13.48 -3.48 -12.97
C GLN A 160 12.56 -3.03 -14.11
N ASP A 161 11.33 -3.56 -14.14
CA ASP A 161 10.30 -3.12 -15.07
C ASP A 161 9.59 -1.85 -14.55
N LEU A 162 9.64 -1.61 -13.24
CA LEU A 162 9.11 -0.44 -12.55
C LEU A 162 9.87 -0.21 -11.24
N VAL A 163 10.08 1.05 -10.85
CA VAL A 163 10.67 1.41 -9.55
C VAL A 163 9.73 2.32 -8.76
N ILE A 164 9.58 2.08 -7.46
CA ILE A 164 8.79 2.91 -6.54
C ILE A 164 9.72 3.58 -5.53
N VAL A 165 9.67 4.91 -5.46
CA VAL A 165 10.36 5.73 -4.48
C VAL A 165 9.38 6.11 -3.37
N THR A 166 9.59 5.55 -2.18
CA THR A 166 8.70 5.71 -1.01
C THR A 166 9.48 6.16 0.23
N ILE A 167 10.30 7.19 0.05
CA ILE A 167 11.11 7.81 1.11
C ILE A 167 10.60 9.24 1.44
N PRO A 168 10.97 9.80 2.61
CA PRO A 168 10.73 11.21 2.89
C PRO A 168 11.28 12.13 1.80
N LEU A 169 10.60 13.23 1.50
CA LEU A 169 11.00 14.13 0.42
C LEU A 169 12.43 14.67 0.60
N ARG A 170 12.80 15.01 1.84
CA ARG A 170 14.17 15.46 2.16
C ARG A 170 15.26 14.42 1.86
N ALA A 171 14.92 13.12 1.82
CA ALA A 171 15.88 12.04 1.63
C ALA A 171 16.09 11.73 0.13
N VAL A 172 15.32 12.35 -0.77
CA VAL A 172 15.48 12.17 -2.22
C VAL A 172 16.83 12.72 -2.69
N THR A 173 17.32 13.81 -2.08
CA THR A 173 18.64 14.38 -2.37
C THR A 173 19.80 13.51 -1.90
N ASP A 174 19.53 12.54 -1.03
CA ASP A 174 20.55 11.62 -0.51
C ASP A 174 20.62 10.32 -1.33
N LEU A 175 19.81 10.19 -2.39
CA LEU A 175 19.89 9.04 -3.28
C LEU A 175 21.25 9.05 -4.01
N PRO A 176 21.88 7.86 -4.22
CA PRO A 176 23.11 7.77 -4.99
C PRO A 176 22.96 8.37 -6.38
N ASP A 177 23.97 9.11 -6.83
CA ASP A 177 24.07 9.58 -8.21
C ASP A 177 23.99 8.38 -9.17
N GLY A 178 23.22 8.52 -10.24
CA GLY A 178 23.09 7.48 -11.26
C GLY A 178 22.32 6.22 -10.83
N ILE A 179 21.61 6.24 -9.68
CA ILE A 179 20.80 5.09 -9.21
C ILE A 179 19.82 4.56 -10.28
N PHE A 180 19.38 5.40 -11.22
CA PHE A 180 18.46 5.03 -12.30
C PHE A 180 19.13 4.83 -13.66
N ASP A 181 20.47 4.85 -13.76
CA ASP A 181 21.19 4.76 -15.04
C ASP A 181 21.02 3.38 -15.71
N GLU A 182 20.87 2.33 -14.90
CA GLU A 182 20.61 0.96 -15.37
C GLU A 182 19.10 0.63 -15.46
N LEU A 183 18.24 1.62 -15.28
CA LEU A 183 16.80 1.49 -15.46
C LEU A 183 16.42 1.96 -16.87
N ASP A 184 15.74 1.10 -17.63
CA ASP A 184 15.23 1.43 -18.97
C ASP A 184 14.47 2.78 -18.95
N GLU A 185 14.68 3.62 -19.95
CA GLU A 185 14.01 4.92 -20.04
C GLU A 185 12.47 4.80 -20.05
N ALA A 186 11.95 3.71 -20.62
CA ALA A 186 10.53 3.41 -20.67
C ALA A 186 9.97 2.92 -19.32
N ALA A 187 10.81 2.42 -18.42
CA ALA A 187 10.38 1.91 -17.13
C ALA A 187 9.97 3.07 -16.20
N PRO A 188 8.74 3.06 -15.66
CA PRO A 188 8.25 4.13 -14.81
C PRO A 188 8.95 4.16 -13.45
N ILE A 189 9.16 5.39 -12.97
CA ILE A 189 9.51 5.69 -11.58
C ILE A 189 8.27 6.26 -10.90
N VAL A 190 7.80 5.65 -9.83
CA VAL A 190 6.61 6.06 -9.09
C VAL A 190 7.02 6.72 -7.77
N ASP A 191 6.70 8.00 -7.61
CA ASP A 191 6.85 8.73 -6.37
C ASP A 191 5.58 8.59 -5.50
N THR A 192 5.78 8.19 -4.24
CA THR A 192 4.70 8.10 -3.24
C THR A 192 4.79 9.22 -2.19
N GLY A 193 5.70 10.18 -2.39
CA GLY A 193 6.05 11.21 -1.44
C GLY A 193 4.93 12.20 -1.18
N ASN A 194 4.96 12.76 0.03
CA ASN A 194 4.20 13.92 0.45
C ASN A 194 5.16 14.84 1.20
N TYR A 195 5.05 16.15 1.04
CA TYR A 195 5.84 17.14 1.75
C TYR A 195 5.23 17.44 3.11
N TYR A 196 6.05 17.34 4.16
CA TYR A 196 5.69 17.80 5.50
C TYR A 196 6.81 18.68 6.04
N PRO A 197 6.67 20.00 6.16
CA PRO A 197 7.75 20.88 6.62
C PRO A 197 8.36 20.46 7.96
N GLN A 198 7.56 19.91 8.87
CA GLN A 198 8.02 19.44 10.18
C GLN A 198 8.95 18.23 10.09
N ARG A 199 8.82 17.44 9.02
CA ARG A 199 9.70 16.32 8.70
C ARG A 199 10.80 16.78 7.76
N ASP A 200 10.45 17.32 6.61
CA ASP A 200 11.36 17.55 5.49
C ASP A 200 12.18 18.83 5.62
N GLY A 201 11.85 19.69 6.58
CA GLY A 201 12.36 21.06 6.62
C GLY A 201 11.72 21.92 5.53
N LYS A 202 12.07 23.20 5.49
CA LYS A 202 11.58 24.11 4.46
C LYS A 202 12.20 23.78 3.11
N ILE A 203 11.38 23.42 2.12
CA ILE A 203 11.79 23.26 0.72
C ILE A 203 11.10 24.36 -0.09
N VAL A 204 11.80 25.50 -0.24
CA VAL A 204 11.24 26.72 -0.81
C VAL A 204 10.60 26.46 -2.18
N THR A 205 11.28 25.74 -3.07
CA THR A 205 10.78 25.46 -4.42
C THR A 205 9.50 24.64 -4.45
N VAL A 206 9.27 23.75 -3.47
CA VAL A 206 8.01 23.00 -3.33
C VAL A 206 6.88 23.92 -2.83
N GLU A 207 7.21 24.92 -2.00
CA GLU A 207 6.23 25.88 -1.49
C GLU A 207 5.85 26.96 -2.50
N THR A 208 6.72 27.27 -3.47
CA THR A 208 6.55 28.45 -4.34
C THR A 208 6.46 28.17 -5.83
N GLU A 209 7.06 27.09 -6.35
CA GLU A 209 7.30 26.92 -7.80
C GLU A 209 6.83 25.58 -8.35
N LEU A 210 7.11 24.49 -7.64
CA LEU A 210 6.94 23.12 -8.13
C LEU A 210 5.97 22.34 -7.26
N THR A 211 5.22 21.43 -7.86
CA THR A 211 4.60 20.35 -7.08
C THR A 211 5.68 19.45 -6.48
N GLU A 212 5.32 18.70 -5.43
CA GLU A 212 6.25 17.82 -4.73
C GLU A 212 6.94 16.83 -5.68
N SER A 213 6.18 16.23 -6.60
CA SER A 213 6.70 15.20 -7.49
C SER A 213 7.42 15.79 -8.70
N GLU A 214 7.12 17.03 -9.13
CA GLU A 214 7.99 17.76 -10.05
C GLU A 214 9.35 18.08 -9.40
N TRP A 215 9.36 18.43 -8.12
CA TRP A 215 10.61 18.61 -7.39
C TRP A 215 11.40 17.30 -7.31
N VAL A 216 10.74 16.16 -7.03
CA VAL A 216 11.38 14.83 -7.05
C VAL A 216 11.96 14.52 -8.43
N ALA A 217 11.18 14.67 -9.50
CA ALA A 217 11.64 14.45 -10.88
C ALA A 217 12.89 15.28 -11.20
N ARG A 218 12.92 16.55 -10.74
CA ARG A 218 14.07 17.43 -10.90
C ARG A 218 15.30 16.96 -10.11
N GLN A 219 15.12 16.45 -8.88
CA GLN A 219 16.26 15.94 -8.09
C GLN A 219 16.87 14.69 -8.72
N ILE A 220 16.04 13.76 -9.23
CA ILE A 220 16.51 12.47 -9.75
C ILE A 220 16.85 12.51 -11.24
N GLY A 221 16.54 13.60 -11.95
CA GLY A 221 16.83 13.76 -13.37
C GLY A 221 16.01 12.85 -14.30
N ARG A 222 14.90 12.30 -13.84
CA ARG A 222 14.02 11.38 -14.58
C ARG A 222 12.54 11.79 -14.39
N PRO A 223 11.67 11.58 -15.40
CA PRO A 223 10.23 11.75 -15.22
C PRO A 223 9.70 10.74 -14.19
N VAL A 224 8.66 11.14 -13.46
CA VAL A 224 8.00 10.29 -12.45
C VAL A 224 6.49 10.31 -12.62
N LEU A 225 5.83 9.28 -12.10
CA LEU A 225 4.41 9.26 -11.82
C LEU A 225 4.19 9.52 -10.32
N LYS A 226 3.15 10.27 -9.94
CA LYS A 226 2.72 10.38 -8.53
C LYS A 226 1.55 9.43 -8.28
N ALA A 227 1.71 8.50 -7.34
CA ALA A 227 0.66 7.59 -6.91
C ALA A 227 0.87 7.11 -5.47
N PHE A 228 -0.13 6.45 -4.86
CA PHE A 228 -0.11 5.94 -3.48
C PHE A 228 0.06 6.98 -2.38
N ASN A 229 0.29 8.25 -2.72
CA ASN A 229 0.55 9.29 -1.73
C ASN A 229 -0.71 9.65 -0.92
N ASN A 230 -1.90 9.33 -1.43
CA ASN A 230 -3.20 9.68 -0.83
C ASN A 230 -3.81 8.59 0.07
N ILE A 231 -3.14 7.45 0.29
CA ILE A 231 -3.70 6.32 1.06
C ILE A 231 -2.87 6.02 2.32
N TYR A 232 -3.55 5.58 3.39
CA TYR A 232 -2.87 5.07 4.58
C TYR A 232 -2.31 3.68 4.35
N ALA A 233 -1.10 3.41 4.85
CA ALA A 233 -0.43 2.12 4.64
C ALA A 233 -1.25 0.89 5.09
N ALA A 234 -2.02 1.01 6.17
CA ALA A 234 -2.90 -0.07 6.62
C ALA A 234 -4.00 -0.38 5.59
N HIS A 235 -4.57 0.66 4.97
CA HIS A 235 -5.61 0.50 3.96
C HIS A 235 -5.03 0.00 2.64
N LEU A 236 -3.81 0.42 2.30
CA LEU A 236 -3.06 -0.15 1.18
C LEU A 236 -2.77 -1.64 1.39
N GLN A 237 -2.47 -2.07 2.62
CA GLN A 237 -2.15 -3.47 2.93
C GLN A 237 -3.38 -4.38 2.99
N ASP A 238 -4.50 -3.89 3.51
CA ASP A 238 -5.65 -4.74 3.85
C ASP A 238 -6.93 -4.40 3.06
N GLY A 239 -6.94 -3.28 2.31
CA GLY A 239 -8.13 -2.73 1.64
C GLY A 239 -8.32 -3.14 0.18
N GLY A 240 -7.42 -3.93 -0.41
CA GLY A 240 -7.56 -4.40 -1.78
C GLY A 240 -8.80 -5.28 -1.96
N LEU A 241 -9.63 -4.97 -2.96
CA LEU A 241 -10.85 -5.70 -3.30
C LEU A 241 -10.86 -6.15 -4.78
N PRO A 242 -11.61 -7.22 -5.12
CA PRO A 242 -11.75 -7.66 -6.49
C PRO A 242 -12.31 -6.57 -7.41
N ALA A 243 -11.91 -6.61 -8.70
CA ALA A 243 -12.43 -5.70 -9.71
C ALA A 243 -13.97 -5.69 -9.76
N GLY A 244 -14.55 -4.49 -9.83
CA GLY A 244 -15.99 -4.28 -9.86
C GLY A 244 -16.68 -4.27 -8.47
N ASP A 245 -15.95 -4.46 -7.36
CA ASP A 245 -16.52 -4.23 -6.04
C ASP A 245 -16.86 -2.73 -5.85
N PRO A 246 -18.10 -2.34 -5.49
CA PRO A 246 -18.48 -0.94 -5.35
C PRO A 246 -17.78 -0.21 -4.20
N LYS A 247 -17.05 -0.92 -3.33
CA LYS A 247 -16.27 -0.34 -2.23
C LYS A 247 -14.78 -0.31 -2.51
N ARG A 248 -14.36 -0.64 -3.74
CA ARG A 248 -12.96 -0.64 -4.13
C ARG A 248 -12.41 0.79 -4.05
N ILE A 249 -11.30 0.93 -3.34
CA ILE A 249 -10.64 2.22 -3.15
C ILE A 249 -9.97 2.59 -4.48
N ALA A 250 -10.20 3.81 -4.93
CA ALA A 250 -9.53 4.38 -6.08
C ALA A 250 -8.28 5.17 -5.65
N LEU A 251 -7.22 5.08 -6.44
CA LEU A 251 -5.98 5.82 -6.25
C LEU A 251 -5.73 6.76 -7.44
N PRO A 252 -5.38 8.03 -7.19
CA PRO A 252 -5.09 8.98 -8.25
C PRO A 252 -3.66 8.75 -8.76
N VAL A 253 -3.50 8.83 -10.08
CA VAL A 253 -2.19 8.75 -10.75
C VAL A 253 -2.01 9.98 -11.61
N ALA A 254 -0.98 10.78 -11.31
CA ALA A 254 -0.59 11.93 -12.11
C ALA A 254 0.76 11.67 -12.79
N GLY A 255 0.89 12.09 -14.05
CA GLY A 255 2.11 11.95 -14.83
C GLY A 255 1.87 12.13 -16.33
N ASP A 256 2.95 12.40 -17.05
CA ASP A 256 2.87 12.88 -18.43
C ASP A 256 2.88 11.75 -19.47
N ASP A 257 3.51 10.61 -19.15
CA ASP A 257 3.59 9.47 -20.05
C ASP A 257 2.37 8.54 -19.91
N VAL A 258 1.60 8.42 -20.98
CA VAL A 258 0.36 7.63 -21.03
C VAL A 258 0.61 6.12 -20.91
N ALA A 259 1.70 5.61 -21.50
CA ALA A 259 2.02 4.18 -21.46
C ALA A 259 2.47 3.76 -20.06
N GLN A 260 3.28 4.58 -19.40
CA GLN A 260 3.70 4.40 -18.03
C GLN A 260 2.50 4.44 -17.06
N LYS A 261 1.57 5.39 -17.24
CA LYS A 261 0.33 5.43 -16.45
C LYS A 261 -0.51 4.17 -16.65
N GLN A 262 -0.65 3.69 -17.89
CA GLN A 262 -1.42 2.47 -18.15
C GLN A 262 -0.81 1.25 -17.47
N LEU A 263 0.52 1.10 -17.50
CA LEU A 263 1.22 0.02 -16.79
C LEU A 263 0.94 0.09 -15.28
N LEU A 264 0.98 1.28 -14.69
CA LEU A 264 0.65 1.46 -13.28
C LEU A 264 -0.83 1.18 -12.97
N PHE A 265 -1.77 1.56 -13.85
CA PHE A 265 -3.19 1.21 -13.71
C PHE A 265 -3.40 -0.31 -13.68
N ASP A 266 -2.74 -1.05 -14.58
CA ASP A 266 -2.83 -2.50 -14.62
C ASP A 266 -2.25 -3.15 -13.34
N LEU A 267 -1.19 -2.56 -12.76
CA LEU A 267 -0.64 -3.01 -11.48
C LEU A 267 -1.55 -2.71 -10.29
N LEU A 268 -2.16 -1.52 -10.25
CA LEU A 268 -3.14 -1.14 -9.23
C LEU A 268 -4.34 -2.09 -9.24
N ASP A 269 -4.82 -2.45 -10.43
CA ASP A 269 -5.91 -3.43 -10.56
C ASP A 269 -5.51 -4.79 -9.96
N GLN A 270 -4.30 -5.27 -10.25
CA GLN A 270 -3.79 -6.55 -9.73
C GLN A 270 -3.71 -6.60 -8.20
N ILE A 271 -3.42 -5.48 -7.54
CA ILE A 271 -3.38 -5.39 -6.07
C ILE A 271 -4.71 -4.97 -5.44
N GLY A 272 -5.78 -4.87 -6.24
CA GLY A 272 -7.14 -4.70 -5.74
C GLY A 272 -7.59 -3.25 -5.55
N PHE A 273 -6.99 -2.30 -6.26
CA PHE A 273 -7.36 -0.89 -6.24
C PHE A 273 -7.82 -0.41 -7.62
N ASP A 274 -8.79 0.50 -7.63
CA ASP A 274 -9.13 1.24 -8.85
C ASP A 274 -8.15 2.40 -9.05
N SER A 275 -8.13 2.95 -10.25
CA SER A 275 -7.26 4.08 -10.59
C SER A 275 -8.04 5.22 -11.23
N VAL A 276 -7.66 6.45 -10.91
CA VAL A 276 -8.16 7.66 -11.58
C VAL A 276 -6.97 8.40 -12.19
N ASP A 277 -7.04 8.69 -13.48
CA ASP A 277 -6.07 9.59 -14.12
C ASP A 277 -6.27 11.01 -13.57
N ALA A 278 -5.28 11.48 -12.81
CA ALA A 278 -5.26 12.80 -12.21
C ALA A 278 -4.59 13.86 -13.12
N GLY A 279 -4.24 13.49 -14.35
CA GLY A 279 -3.69 14.39 -15.35
C GLY A 279 -2.15 14.41 -15.39
N PRO A 280 -1.55 15.51 -15.88
CA PRO A 280 -0.09 15.65 -15.96
C PRO A 280 0.53 15.80 -14.55
N LEU A 281 1.86 15.66 -14.45
CA LEU A 281 2.55 15.70 -13.16
C LEU A 281 2.35 17.06 -12.43
N ALA A 282 2.23 18.14 -13.19
CA ALA A 282 1.93 19.48 -12.68
C ALA A 282 0.57 19.60 -11.98
N GLU A 283 -0.38 18.69 -12.23
CA GLU A 283 -1.70 18.67 -11.56
C GLU A 283 -1.71 17.77 -10.32
N SER A 284 -0.57 17.17 -9.97
CA SER A 284 -0.43 16.24 -8.84
C SER A 284 -0.62 16.91 -7.48
N TRP A 285 -0.74 18.24 -7.41
CA TRP A 285 -1.13 18.97 -6.20
C TRP A 285 -2.53 18.62 -5.70
N ARG A 286 -3.44 18.19 -6.59
CA ARG A 286 -4.83 17.85 -6.23
C ARG A 286 -4.96 16.62 -5.34
N GLN A 287 -3.90 15.81 -5.24
CA GLN A 287 -3.85 14.60 -4.42
C GLN A 287 -2.89 14.72 -3.23
N GLN A 288 -2.34 15.90 -2.95
CA GLN A 288 -1.40 16.15 -1.84
C GLN A 288 -2.13 16.29 -0.49
N PRO A 289 -1.41 16.27 0.65
CA PRO A 289 -2.02 16.54 1.96
C PRO A 289 -2.80 17.85 2.00
N ALA A 290 -3.80 17.91 2.87
CA ALA A 290 -4.78 19.00 2.98
C ALA A 290 -5.73 19.19 1.78
N THR A 291 -5.73 18.28 0.80
CA THR A 291 -6.76 18.22 -0.26
C THR A 291 -7.85 17.18 0.06
N PRO A 292 -9.05 17.28 -0.55
CA PRO A 292 -10.14 16.32 -0.32
C PRO A 292 -9.81 14.87 -0.71
N ALA A 293 -8.88 14.67 -1.65
CA ALA A 293 -8.49 13.34 -2.13
C ALA A 293 -7.55 12.60 -1.14
N TYR A 294 -6.97 13.31 -0.17
CA TYR A 294 -5.96 12.79 0.74
C TYR A 294 -6.56 12.01 1.92
N GLY A 295 -6.23 10.72 2.03
CA GLY A 295 -6.59 9.86 3.16
C GLY A 295 -8.08 9.49 3.24
N SER A 296 -8.82 9.57 2.14
CA SER A 296 -10.29 9.50 2.14
C SER A 296 -10.91 8.20 1.62
N ASP A 297 -10.10 7.24 1.16
CA ASP A 297 -10.52 5.89 0.70
C ASP A 297 -11.75 5.89 -0.22
N LEU A 298 -11.81 6.85 -1.14
CA LEU A 298 -12.95 7.07 -2.01
C LEU A 298 -12.99 6.04 -3.15
N ASP A 299 -14.19 5.75 -3.63
CA ASP A 299 -14.38 5.07 -4.92
C ASP A 299 -14.00 5.99 -6.10
N VAL A 300 -14.02 5.48 -7.33
CA VAL A 300 -13.68 6.25 -8.54
C VAL A 300 -14.47 7.55 -8.62
N ALA A 301 -15.81 7.50 -8.43
CA ALA A 301 -16.66 8.68 -8.56
C ALA A 301 -16.38 9.72 -7.46
N GLY A 302 -16.14 9.27 -6.23
CA GLY A 302 -15.77 10.11 -5.11
C GLY A 302 -14.41 10.76 -5.32
N LEU A 303 -13.41 9.99 -5.72
CA LEU A 303 -12.07 10.49 -5.98
C LEU A 303 -12.06 11.51 -7.11
N THR A 304 -12.77 11.27 -8.22
CA THR A 304 -12.90 12.24 -9.31
C THR A 304 -13.48 13.58 -8.83
N ARG A 305 -14.51 13.56 -7.96
CA ARG A 305 -15.05 14.78 -7.36
C ARG A 305 -14.04 15.45 -6.44
N ALA A 306 -13.39 14.68 -5.57
CA ALA A 306 -12.41 15.18 -4.61
C ALA A 306 -11.21 15.87 -5.30
N LEU A 307 -10.74 15.33 -6.43
CA LEU A 307 -9.71 15.96 -7.25
C LEU A 307 -10.19 17.26 -7.94
N ALA A 308 -11.45 17.32 -8.33
CA ALA A 308 -12.05 18.52 -8.94
C ALA A 308 -12.29 19.64 -7.90
N ASP A 309 -12.61 19.27 -6.66
CA ASP A 309 -12.87 20.19 -5.55
C ASP A 309 -11.59 20.66 -4.83
N ALA A 310 -10.42 20.18 -5.22
CA ALA A 310 -9.15 20.52 -4.58
C ALA A 310 -8.78 22.01 -4.79
N SER A 311 -8.21 22.61 -3.75
CA SER A 311 -7.63 23.96 -3.80
C SER A 311 -6.12 23.88 -3.92
N SER A 312 -5.53 24.73 -4.77
CA SER A 312 -4.08 24.89 -4.88
C SER A 312 -3.49 25.77 -3.77
N GLU A 313 -4.35 26.38 -2.94
CA GLU A 313 -3.91 27.17 -1.79
C GLU A 313 -3.33 26.25 -0.70
N ARG A 314 -2.08 26.49 -0.36
CA ARG A 314 -1.37 25.74 0.68
C ARG A 314 -1.77 26.26 2.06
N VAL A 315 -2.25 25.36 2.91
CA VAL A 315 -2.64 25.70 4.29
C VAL A 315 -1.41 25.91 5.20
N PRO A 316 -1.51 26.72 6.28
CA PRO A 316 -0.36 27.10 7.11
C PRO A 316 0.46 25.94 7.66
N GLU A 317 -0.16 24.80 7.92
CA GLU A 317 0.51 23.59 8.42
C GLU A 317 1.52 22.99 7.44
N PHE A 318 1.41 23.33 6.15
CA PHE A 318 2.28 22.84 5.07
C PHE A 318 3.24 23.92 4.56
N ILE A 319 3.45 24.98 5.34
CA ILE A 319 4.44 26.04 5.11
C ILE A 319 5.50 25.97 6.22
N GLY A 320 6.78 25.90 5.85
CA GLY A 320 7.95 25.81 6.74
C GLY A 320 8.66 27.12 7.07
#